data_AF-A0A497I8X9-F1
#
_entry.id   AF-A0A497I8X9-F1
#
_cell.length_a   1.000
_cell.length_b   1.000
_cell.length_c   1.000
_cell.angle_alpha   90.00
_cell.angle_beta   90.00
_cell.angle_gamma   90.00
#
_symmetry.space_group_name_H-M   'P 1'
#
loop_
_entity.id
_entity.type
_entity.pdbx_description
1 polymer ?
#
loop_
_entity_poly.entity_id
_entity_poly.type
_entity_poly.pdbx_seq_one_letter_code
_entity_poly.pdbx_strand_id
1 'polypeptide(L)'
;MNNKGILCFTILLAFASMQLDFLNESSNAREQLQRVKATAIEAEQLNAIRTAIEINTDMIIEQAMQAKLLQDKEAEEIKRAVNQNLLRFARAVEETFQENPQTVFHSSKGPLTLQFLNENSKVNVIKADNKVITAEYTFTGGLLKNKVVFAEIRGDHVSQIFQIPAGYTVKAVISK
;
A
#
# COMPACT_ATOMS: atom_id res chain seq x y z
N MET A 1 69.95 -23.37 -14.16
CA MET A 1 68.76 -22.49 -14.24
C MET A 1 68.60 -21.75 -12.92
N ASN A 2 68.32 -20.45 -12.96
CA ASN A 2 68.41 -19.58 -11.79
C ASN A 2 67.13 -19.71 -10.95
N ASN A 3 67.07 -20.71 -10.06
CA ASN A 3 65.87 -21.08 -9.27
C ASN A 3 65.28 -19.91 -8.45
N LYS A 4 66.09 -18.89 -8.15
CA LYS A 4 65.64 -17.64 -7.49
C LYS A 4 64.68 -16.82 -8.37
N GLY A 5 64.88 -16.82 -9.69
CA GLY A 5 64.02 -16.10 -10.63
C GLY A 5 62.63 -16.74 -10.78
N ILE A 6 62.58 -18.07 -10.76
CA ILE A 6 61.31 -18.83 -10.81
C ILE A 6 60.52 -18.60 -9.52
N LEU A 7 61.17 -18.69 -8.36
CA LEU A 7 60.50 -18.44 -7.06
C LEU A 7 59.94 -17.01 -6.95
N CYS A 8 60.72 -16.00 -7.32
CA CYS A 8 60.23 -14.61 -7.34
C CYS A 8 59.05 -14.42 -8.28
N PHE A 9 59.07 -15.05 -9.47
CA PHE A 9 57.97 -14.99 -10.42
C PHE A 9 56.70 -15.67 -9.89
N THR A 10 56.82 -16.84 -9.26
CA THR A 10 55.68 -17.54 -8.64
C THR A 10 55.06 -16.73 -7.50
N ILE A 11 55.89 -16.11 -6.64
CA ILE A 11 55.41 -15.23 -5.57
C ILE A 11 54.66 -14.03 -6.17
N LEU A 12 55.23 -13.40 -7.20
CA LEU A 12 54.62 -12.25 -7.85
C LEU A 12 53.27 -12.60 -8.49
N LEU A 13 53.16 -13.77 -9.13
CA LEU A 13 51.89 -14.29 -9.64
C LEU A 13 50.86 -14.53 -8.55
N ALA A 14 51.27 -15.12 -7.41
CA ALA A 14 50.38 -15.35 -6.28
C ALA A 14 49.86 -14.04 -5.66
N PHE A 15 50.71 -13.02 -5.56
CA PHE A 15 50.28 -11.68 -5.12
C PHE A 15 49.36 -11.01 -6.14
N ALA A 16 49.66 -11.13 -7.44
CA ALA A 16 48.80 -10.58 -8.49
C ALA A 16 47.42 -11.24 -8.50
N SER A 17 47.34 -12.57 -8.35
CA SER A 17 46.04 -13.28 -8.26
C SER A 17 45.27 -12.85 -7.02
N MET A 18 45.92 -12.77 -5.85
CA MET A 18 45.28 -12.32 -4.61
C MET A 18 44.77 -10.88 -4.72
N GLN A 19 45.51 -10.00 -5.40
CA GLN A 19 45.08 -8.63 -5.64
C GLN A 19 43.86 -8.56 -6.58
N LEU A 20 43.83 -9.40 -7.63
CA LEU A 20 42.68 -9.49 -8.54
C LEU A 20 41.44 -10.02 -7.81
N ASP A 21 41.60 -11.05 -6.98
CA ASP A 21 40.51 -11.62 -6.17
C ASP A 21 39.93 -10.56 -5.23
N PHE A 22 40.78 -9.81 -4.53
CA PHE A 22 40.35 -8.71 -3.66
C PHE A 22 39.61 -7.61 -4.42
N LEU A 23 40.07 -7.24 -5.62
CA LEU A 23 39.38 -6.25 -6.46
C LEU A 23 38.00 -6.75 -6.90
N ASN A 24 37.89 -8.03 -7.27
CA ASN A 24 36.62 -8.66 -7.65
C ASN A 24 35.64 -8.71 -6.49
N GLU A 25 36.07 -9.14 -5.30
CA GLU A 25 35.23 -9.16 -4.10
C GLU A 25 34.76 -7.75 -3.70
N SER A 26 35.66 -6.76 -3.76
CA SER A 26 35.33 -5.36 -3.48
C SER A 26 34.29 -4.80 -4.48
N SER A 27 34.42 -5.14 -5.77
CA SER A 27 33.43 -4.78 -6.79
C SER A 27 32.07 -5.41 -6.49
N ASN A 28 32.04 -6.71 -6.21
CA ASN A 28 30.82 -7.44 -5.89
C ASN A 28 30.13 -6.88 -4.64
N ALA A 29 30.89 -6.57 -3.59
CA ALA A 29 30.35 -5.97 -2.37
C ALA A 29 29.74 -4.57 -2.63
N ARG A 30 30.39 -3.76 -3.47
CA ARG A 30 29.84 -2.46 -3.88
C ARG A 30 28.56 -2.59 -4.68
N GLU A 31 28.50 -3.52 -5.62
CA GLU A 31 27.29 -3.80 -6.39
C GLU A 31 26.14 -4.25 -5.49
N GLN A 32 26.40 -5.18 -4.57
CA GLN A 32 25.40 -5.62 -3.58
C GLN A 32 24.90 -4.46 -2.73
N LEU A 33 25.81 -3.60 -2.24
CA LEU A 33 25.43 -2.42 -1.47
C LEU A 33 24.56 -1.46 -2.28
N GLN A 34 24.87 -1.23 -3.55
CA GLN A 34 24.07 -0.37 -4.42
C GLN A 34 22.69 -0.96 -4.68
N ARG A 35 22.59 -2.27 -4.91
CA ARG A 35 21.30 -2.96 -5.06
C ARG A 35 20.45 -2.83 -3.80
N VAL A 36 21.03 -3.10 -2.62
CA VAL A 36 20.34 -2.97 -1.33
C VAL A 36 19.85 -1.54 -1.10
N LYS A 37 20.66 -0.53 -1.43
CA LYS A 37 20.25 0.88 -1.34
C LYS A 37 19.10 1.20 -2.29
N ALA A 38 19.16 0.76 -3.54
CA ALA A 38 18.09 0.96 -4.50
C ALA A 38 16.78 0.32 -4.01
N THR A 39 16.83 -0.93 -3.55
CA THR A 39 15.69 -1.63 -2.97
C THR A 39 15.13 -0.93 -1.74
N ALA A 40 15.98 -0.36 -0.87
CA ALA A 40 15.55 0.38 0.31
C ALA A 40 14.82 1.69 -0.06
N ILE A 41 15.35 2.44 -1.03
CA ILE A 41 14.72 3.66 -1.55
C ILE A 41 13.37 3.32 -2.19
N GLU A 42 13.33 2.27 -3.00
CA GLU A 42 12.09 1.80 -3.63
C GLU A 42 11.05 1.41 -2.59
N ALA A 43 11.44 0.64 -1.55
CA ALA A 43 10.55 0.26 -0.47
C ALA A 43 9.99 1.47 0.29
N GLU A 44 10.80 2.50 0.51
CA GLU A 44 10.36 3.76 1.12
C GLU A 44 9.33 4.49 0.24
N GLN A 45 9.56 4.57 -1.07
CA GLN A 45 8.62 5.14 -2.03
C GLN A 45 7.28 4.38 -2.05
N LEU A 46 7.32 3.05 -2.11
CA LEU A 46 6.10 2.24 -2.07
C LEU A 46 5.35 2.43 -0.74
N ASN A 47 6.07 2.56 0.36
CA ASN A 47 5.45 2.81 1.67
C ASN A 47 4.84 4.21 1.76
N ALA A 48 5.43 5.22 1.12
CA ALA A 48 4.83 6.55 1.04
C ALA A 48 3.50 6.51 0.29
N ILE A 49 3.42 5.77 -0.82
CA ILE A 49 2.19 5.55 -1.58
C ILE A 49 1.15 4.80 -0.74
N ARG A 50 1.56 3.70 -0.08
CA ARG A 50 0.69 2.93 0.84
C ARG A 50 0.07 3.84 1.90
N THR A 51 0.89 4.67 2.53
CA THR A 51 0.49 5.61 3.57
C THR A 51 -0.45 6.69 3.03
N ALA A 52 -0.18 7.21 1.83
CA ALA A 52 -1.07 8.15 1.16
C ALA A 52 -2.43 7.52 0.85
N ILE A 53 -2.48 6.26 0.38
CA ILE A 53 -3.72 5.53 0.14
C ILE A 53 -4.51 5.36 1.44
N GLU A 54 -3.84 5.01 2.54
CA GLU A 54 -4.46 4.84 3.86
C GLU A 54 -5.10 6.15 4.34
N ILE A 55 -4.35 7.25 4.39
CA ILE A 55 -4.86 8.57 4.81
C ILE A 55 -6.02 9.04 3.93
N ASN A 56 -5.90 8.89 2.61
CA ASN A 56 -6.95 9.32 1.70
C ASN A 56 -8.21 8.43 1.82
N THR A 57 -8.06 7.14 2.13
CA THR A 57 -9.21 6.25 2.36
C THR A 57 -10.06 6.75 3.53
N ASP A 58 -9.43 7.03 4.67
CA ASP A 58 -10.09 7.59 5.86
C ASP A 58 -10.81 8.90 5.51
N MET A 59 -10.09 9.81 4.87
CA MET A 59 -10.59 11.13 4.49
C MET A 59 -11.79 11.05 3.52
N ILE A 60 -11.75 10.17 2.53
CA ILE A 60 -12.83 9.99 1.56
C ILE A 60 -14.09 9.46 2.23
N ILE A 61 -13.93 8.51 3.15
CA ILE A 61 -15.05 7.95 3.92
C ILE A 61 -15.66 9.06 4.78
N GLU A 62 -14.83 9.80 5.51
CA GLU A 62 -15.29 10.88 6.38
C GLU A 62 -16.01 11.98 5.60
N GLN A 63 -15.40 12.50 4.53
CA GLN A 63 -15.99 13.56 3.70
C GLN A 63 -17.32 13.13 3.07
N ALA A 64 -17.39 11.89 2.57
CA ALA A 64 -18.63 11.35 2.00
C ALA A 64 -19.74 11.25 3.06
N MET A 65 -19.39 10.82 4.29
CA MET A 65 -20.32 10.81 5.41
C MET A 65 -20.77 12.22 5.79
N GLN A 66 -19.85 13.15 6.05
CA GLN A 66 -20.15 14.53 6.44
C GLN A 66 -21.05 15.22 5.40
N ALA A 67 -20.73 15.11 4.10
CA ALA A 67 -21.51 15.72 3.04
C ALA A 67 -22.97 15.21 2.99
N LYS A 68 -23.18 13.91 3.25
CA LYS A 68 -24.51 13.31 3.26
C LYS A 68 -25.27 13.54 4.56
N LEU A 69 -24.56 13.55 5.67
CA LEU A 69 -25.09 13.91 6.98
C LEU A 69 -25.61 15.36 7.01
N LEU A 70 -24.91 16.32 6.38
CA LEU A 70 -25.37 17.70 6.24
C LEU A 70 -26.69 17.83 5.45
N GLN A 71 -26.99 16.84 4.61
CA GLN A 71 -28.22 16.73 3.81
C GLN A 71 -29.32 15.90 4.51
N ASP A 72 -29.13 15.54 5.79
CA ASP A 72 -30.04 14.70 6.59
C ASP A 72 -30.42 13.37 5.90
N LYS A 73 -29.40 12.72 5.32
CA LYS A 73 -29.57 11.49 4.54
C LYS A 73 -29.61 10.26 5.44
N GLU A 74 -30.39 9.27 5.03
CA GLU A 74 -30.48 7.97 5.72
C GLU A 74 -29.20 7.13 5.56
N ALA A 75 -28.99 6.20 6.50
CA ALA A 75 -27.76 5.40 6.60
C ALA A 75 -27.40 4.66 5.30
N GLU A 76 -28.39 4.13 4.57
CA GLU A 76 -28.17 3.41 3.33
C GLU A 76 -27.71 4.33 2.18
N GLU A 77 -28.22 5.57 2.12
CA GLU A 77 -27.77 6.57 1.14
C GLU A 77 -26.33 7.02 1.44
N ILE A 78 -25.99 7.20 2.72
CA ILE A 78 -24.63 7.50 3.16
C ILE A 78 -23.68 6.36 2.78
N LYS A 79 -24.05 5.10 3.08
CA LYS A 79 -23.25 3.92 2.74
C LYS A 79 -22.97 3.84 1.24
N ARG A 80 -23.98 4.04 0.40
CA ARG A 80 -23.83 4.04 -1.06
C ARG A 80 -22.86 5.12 -1.53
N ALA A 81 -22.98 6.34 -1.00
CA ALA A 81 -22.10 7.45 -1.35
C ALA A 81 -20.64 7.17 -0.95
N VAL A 82 -20.40 6.69 0.26
CA VAL A 82 -19.06 6.28 0.73
C VAL A 82 -18.46 5.22 -0.21
N ASN A 83 -19.20 4.14 -0.48
CA ASN A 83 -18.69 3.03 -1.29
C ASN A 83 -18.45 3.43 -2.76
N GLN A 84 -19.28 4.32 -3.32
CA GLN A 84 -19.05 4.89 -4.65
C GLN A 84 -17.78 5.74 -4.70
N ASN A 85 -17.54 6.57 -3.69
CA ASN A 85 -16.34 7.40 -3.61
C ASN A 85 -15.08 6.55 -3.41
N LEU A 86 -15.13 5.52 -2.57
CA LEU A 86 -14.04 4.55 -2.40
C LEU A 86 -13.70 3.83 -3.70
N LEU A 87 -14.71 3.34 -4.43
CA LEU A 87 -14.45 2.67 -5.71
C LEU A 87 -13.86 3.64 -6.74
N ARG A 88 -14.37 4.88 -6.80
CA ARG A 88 -13.84 5.91 -7.71
C ARG A 88 -12.40 6.25 -7.38
N PHE A 89 -12.08 6.38 -6.10
CA PHE A 89 -10.72 6.61 -5.63
C PHE A 89 -9.79 5.45 -6.00
N ALA A 90 -10.19 4.20 -5.74
CA ALA A 90 -9.42 3.03 -6.13
C ALA A 90 -9.10 3.04 -7.63
N ARG A 91 -10.09 3.31 -8.49
CA ARG A 91 -9.89 3.44 -9.94
C ARG A 91 -8.96 4.58 -10.33
N ALA A 92 -9.08 5.73 -9.69
CA ALA A 92 -8.20 6.88 -9.95
C ALA A 92 -6.75 6.59 -9.55
N VAL A 93 -6.53 5.86 -8.45
CA VAL A 93 -5.19 5.43 -8.02
C VAL A 93 -4.62 4.40 -9.01
N GLU A 94 -5.39 3.39 -9.42
CA GLU A 94 -4.98 2.43 -10.47
C GLU A 94 -4.60 3.15 -11.78
N GLU A 95 -5.36 4.17 -12.17
CA GLU A 95 -5.11 4.95 -13.38
C GLU A 95 -3.85 5.84 -13.25
N THR A 96 -3.56 6.36 -12.06
CA THR A 96 -2.37 7.18 -11.79
C THR A 96 -1.10 6.32 -11.77
N PHE A 97 -1.21 5.08 -11.29
CA PHE A 97 -0.09 4.17 -11.02
C PHE A 97 -0.20 2.90 -11.89
N GLN A 98 -0.20 3.07 -13.22
CA GLN A 98 -0.38 1.96 -14.17
C GLN A 98 0.89 1.11 -14.40
N GLU A 99 2.04 1.77 -14.48
CA GLU A 99 3.29 1.15 -14.97
C GLU A 99 4.29 0.88 -13.83
N ASN A 100 4.84 1.92 -13.21
CA ASN A 100 5.78 1.76 -12.10
C ASN A 100 5.79 3.01 -11.18
N PRO A 101 5.48 2.86 -9.88
CA PRO A 101 4.96 1.64 -9.26
C PRO A 101 3.55 1.32 -9.77
N GLN A 102 3.25 0.04 -9.97
CA GLN A 102 1.93 -0.43 -10.36
C GLN A 102 1.06 -0.61 -9.11
N THR A 103 -0.14 -0.02 -9.10
CA THR A 103 -1.11 -0.22 -8.01
C THR A 103 -2.39 -0.86 -8.52
N VAL A 104 -2.83 -1.96 -7.89
CA VAL A 104 -4.07 -2.66 -8.26
C VAL A 104 -4.91 -2.96 -7.03
N PHE A 105 -6.20 -2.60 -7.05
CA PHE A 105 -7.16 -2.84 -5.98
C PHE A 105 -7.94 -4.14 -6.19
N HIS A 106 -7.96 -4.93 -5.14
CA HIS A 106 -8.63 -6.22 -5.10
C HIS A 106 -9.55 -6.34 -3.89
N SER A 107 -10.51 -7.23 -4.06
CA SER A 107 -11.26 -7.85 -2.99
C SER A 107 -10.76 -9.28 -2.79
N SER A 108 -11.06 -9.87 -1.64
CA SER A 108 -10.89 -11.32 -1.40
C SER A 108 -11.53 -12.25 -2.46
N LYS A 109 -12.38 -11.75 -3.36
CA LYS A 109 -13.06 -12.53 -4.42
C LYS A 109 -12.63 -12.15 -5.85
N GLY A 110 -11.66 -11.25 -6.03
CA GLY A 110 -11.25 -10.74 -7.35
C GLY A 110 -11.23 -9.21 -7.41
N PRO A 111 -11.49 -8.57 -8.56
CA PRO A 111 -11.48 -7.11 -8.69
C PRO A 111 -12.39 -6.43 -7.67
N LEU A 112 -12.01 -5.25 -7.20
CA LEU A 112 -12.86 -4.47 -6.32
C LEU A 112 -14.11 -3.98 -7.07
N THR A 113 -15.30 -4.27 -6.51
CA THR A 113 -16.59 -3.86 -7.10
C THR A 113 -17.46 -3.13 -6.08
N LEU A 114 -18.37 -2.30 -6.58
CA LEU A 114 -19.34 -1.59 -5.74
C LEU A 114 -20.26 -2.57 -4.99
N GLN A 115 -20.64 -3.67 -5.64
CA GLN A 115 -21.44 -4.73 -5.02
C GLN A 115 -20.72 -5.31 -3.80
N PHE A 116 -19.43 -5.66 -3.95
CA PHE A 116 -18.64 -6.19 -2.85
C PHE A 116 -18.57 -5.22 -1.66
N LEU A 117 -18.33 -3.93 -1.91
CA LEU A 117 -18.31 -2.92 -0.86
C LEU A 117 -19.67 -2.81 -0.15
N ASN A 118 -20.77 -2.78 -0.90
CA ASN A 118 -22.12 -2.67 -0.34
C ASN A 118 -22.55 -3.87 0.51
N GLU A 119 -22.13 -5.08 0.13
CA GLU A 119 -22.42 -6.32 0.86
C GLU A 119 -21.59 -6.44 2.15
N ASN A 120 -20.41 -5.82 2.20
CA ASN A 120 -19.42 -6.00 3.27
C ASN A 120 -19.15 -4.71 4.06
N SER A 121 -20.08 -3.74 4.04
CA SER A 121 -20.00 -2.53 4.84
C SER A 121 -21.34 -2.18 5.47
N LYS A 122 -21.28 -1.40 6.54
CA LYS A 122 -22.44 -0.86 7.25
C LYS A 122 -22.18 0.59 7.62
N VAL A 123 -23.24 1.40 7.62
CA VAL A 123 -23.22 2.73 8.25
C VAL A 123 -24.24 2.73 9.38
N ASN A 124 -23.83 3.18 10.55
CA ASN A 124 -24.70 3.47 11.67
C ASN A 124 -24.82 4.99 11.80
N VAL A 125 -26.04 5.50 12.00
CA VAL A 125 -26.29 6.93 12.18
C VAL A 125 -26.89 7.14 13.56
N ILE A 126 -26.29 8.03 14.35
CA ILE A 126 -26.77 8.42 15.68
C ILE A 126 -27.39 9.81 15.57
N LYS A 127 -28.70 9.88 15.80
CA LYS A 127 -29.51 11.10 15.87
C LYS A 127 -29.74 11.46 17.34
N ALA A 128 -29.54 12.73 17.72
CA ALA A 128 -30.03 13.25 18.99
C ALA A 128 -30.89 14.49 18.73
N ASP A 129 -32.04 14.59 19.39
CA ASP A 129 -33.00 15.69 19.26
C ASP A 129 -33.37 16.03 17.80
N ASN A 130 -33.63 15.00 16.98
CA ASN A 130 -33.92 15.13 15.54
C ASN A 130 -32.82 15.83 14.71
N LYS A 131 -31.59 15.93 15.22
CA LYS A 131 -30.41 16.31 14.46
C LYS A 131 -29.48 15.11 14.35
N VAL A 132 -29.03 14.80 13.15
CA VAL A 132 -27.98 13.79 12.98
C VAL A 132 -26.66 14.38 13.47
N ILE A 133 -26.04 13.75 14.46
CA ILE A 133 -24.81 14.24 15.08
C ILE A 133 -23.61 13.42 14.61
N THR A 134 -23.79 12.12 14.39
CA THR A 134 -22.66 11.22 14.10
C THR A 134 -23.06 10.12 13.12
N ALA A 135 -22.19 9.82 12.16
CA ALA A 135 -22.22 8.56 11.41
C ALA A 135 -20.95 7.77 11.66
N GLU A 136 -21.08 6.46 11.68
CA GLU A 136 -19.97 5.51 11.76
C GLU A 136 -20.07 4.55 10.58
N TYR A 137 -19.05 4.59 9.72
CA TYR A 137 -18.83 3.57 8.70
C TYR A 137 -18.05 2.41 9.30
N THR A 138 -18.46 1.18 9.01
CA THR A 138 -17.76 -0.04 9.40
C THR A 138 -17.64 -0.95 8.19
N PHE A 139 -16.42 -1.38 7.87
CA PHE A 139 -16.20 -2.49 6.96
C PHE A 139 -16.38 -3.81 7.71
N THR A 140 -17.44 -4.55 7.43
CA THR A 140 -17.85 -5.71 8.23
C THR A 140 -17.07 -6.98 7.90
N GLY A 141 -16.52 -7.07 6.69
CA GLY A 141 -15.83 -8.27 6.21
C GLY A 141 -16.76 -9.47 5.97
N GLY A 142 -18.07 -9.24 5.87
CA GLY A 142 -19.09 -10.28 5.67
C GLY A 142 -19.33 -11.16 6.90
N LEU A 143 -20.16 -12.20 6.75
CA LEU A 143 -20.59 -13.06 7.86
C LEU A 143 -19.42 -13.72 8.61
N LEU A 144 -18.39 -14.15 7.87
CA LEU A 144 -17.20 -14.83 8.41
C LEU A 144 -16.05 -13.86 8.75
N LYS A 145 -16.24 -12.54 8.56
CA LYS A 145 -15.21 -11.51 8.77
C LYS A 145 -13.88 -11.75 8.04
N ASN A 146 -13.90 -12.55 6.97
CA ASN A 146 -12.72 -12.92 6.18
C ASN A 146 -12.63 -12.17 4.85
N LYS A 147 -13.58 -11.27 4.58
CA LYS A 147 -13.55 -10.41 3.40
C LYS A 147 -12.72 -9.19 3.71
N VAL A 148 -11.81 -8.86 2.79
CA VAL A 148 -10.90 -7.72 2.87
C VAL A 148 -10.91 -6.99 1.54
N VAL A 149 -10.66 -5.68 1.61
CA VAL A 149 -10.23 -4.86 0.47
C VAL A 149 -8.74 -4.63 0.63
N PHE A 150 -7.97 -4.83 -0.43
CA PHE A 150 -6.54 -4.57 -0.40
C PHE A 150 -6.07 -3.96 -1.71
N ALA A 151 -5.00 -3.18 -1.65
CA ALA A 151 -4.28 -2.72 -2.82
C ALA A 151 -2.87 -3.30 -2.79
N GLU A 152 -2.46 -3.88 -3.92
CA GLU A 152 -1.10 -4.33 -4.11
C GLU A 152 -0.33 -3.24 -4.86
N ILE A 153 0.77 -2.79 -4.27
CA ILE A 153 1.64 -1.73 -4.79
C ILE A 153 2.96 -2.39 -5.14
N ARG A 154 3.27 -2.51 -6.43
CA ARG A 154 4.43 -3.23 -6.95
C ARG A 154 5.42 -2.26 -7.55
N GLY A 155 6.67 -2.31 -7.08
CA GLY A 155 7.81 -1.77 -7.80
C GLY A 155 8.53 -2.87 -8.59
N ASP A 156 9.76 -2.58 -8.99
CA ASP A 156 10.63 -3.49 -9.74
C ASP A 156 11.18 -4.64 -8.87
N HIS A 157 11.51 -4.38 -7.60
CA HIS A 157 12.16 -5.35 -6.71
C HIS A 157 11.38 -5.64 -5.43
N VAL A 158 10.45 -4.76 -5.05
CA VAL A 158 9.67 -4.88 -3.80
C VAL A 158 8.19 -4.66 -4.04
N SER A 159 7.39 -5.13 -3.10
CA SER A 159 5.95 -4.87 -3.07
C SER A 159 5.51 -4.45 -1.67
N GLN A 160 4.42 -3.69 -1.63
CA GLN A 160 3.74 -3.25 -0.41
C GLN A 160 2.25 -3.53 -0.54
N ILE A 161 1.59 -3.73 0.60
CA ILE A 161 0.15 -4.00 0.64
C ILE A 161 -0.53 -2.97 1.53
N PHE A 162 -1.55 -2.33 0.99
CA PHE A 162 -2.56 -1.61 1.78
C PHE A 162 -3.76 -2.53 2.00
N GLN A 163 -4.37 -2.51 3.19
CA GLN A 163 -5.52 -3.35 3.50
C GLN A 163 -6.53 -2.62 4.38
N ILE A 164 -7.82 -2.76 4.03
CA ILE A 164 -8.97 -2.44 4.90
C ILE A 164 -9.44 -3.76 5.53
N PRO A 165 -9.09 -4.03 6.80
CA PRO A 165 -9.49 -5.25 7.48
C PRO A 165 -10.95 -5.23 7.91
N ALA A 166 -11.50 -6.41 8.21
CA ALA A 166 -12.79 -6.51 8.87
C ALA A 166 -12.76 -5.82 10.24
N GLY A 167 -13.79 -5.03 10.55
CA GLY A 167 -13.85 -4.22 11.76
C GLY A 167 -13.17 -2.85 11.64
N TYR A 168 -12.65 -2.49 10.47
CA TYR A 168 -12.19 -1.13 10.20
C TYR A 168 -13.37 -0.14 10.30
N THR A 169 -13.20 0.93 11.07
CA THR A 169 -14.24 1.91 11.35
C THR A 169 -13.75 3.33 11.17
N VAL A 170 -14.59 4.18 10.56
CA VAL A 170 -14.37 5.63 10.46
C VAL A 170 -15.60 6.34 10.98
N LYS A 171 -15.40 7.38 11.78
CA LYS A 171 -16.46 8.19 12.37
C LYS A 171 -16.45 9.58 11.75
N ALA A 172 -17.63 10.09 11.44
CA ALA A 172 -17.84 11.48 11.05
C ALA A 172 -18.78 12.14 12.05
N VAL A 173 -18.40 13.30 12.57
CA VAL A 173 -19.19 14.10 13.49
C VAL A 173 -19.48 15.44 12.83
N ILE A 174 -20.72 15.91 12.92
CA ILE A 174 -21.07 17.29 12.57
C ILE A 174 -21.38 18.04 13.86
N SER A 175 -20.56 19.03 14.21
CA SER A 175 -20.99 20.06 15.14
C SER A 175 -21.69 21.16 14.34
N LYS A 176 -22.98 21.38 14.59
CA LYS A 176 -23.65 22.62 14.18
C LYS A 176 -23.46 23.67 15.25
#